data_AF-A0A9P6U439-F1
#
_entry.id   AF-A0A9P6U439-F1
#
_cell.length_a   1.000
_cell.length_b   1.000
_cell.length_c   1.000
_cell.angle_alpha   90.00
_cell.angle_beta   90.00
_cell.angle_gamma   90.00
#
_symmetry.space_group_name_H-M   'P 1'
#
loop_
_entity.id
_entity.type
_entity.pdbx_description
1 polymer ?
#
loop_
_entity_poly.entity_id
_entity_poly.type
_entity_poly.pdbx_seq_one_letter_code
_entity_poly.pdbx_strand_id
1 'polypeptide(L)' 'MESVLAKFPLVQSLFVLGKSLGCGAFGTVYEARWGNQPCAAKTFFLSQSDFHQHAIQKEVSVLQTLRNRHII' A
#
# COMPACT_ATOMS: atom_id res chain seq x y z
N MET A 1 12.97 14.14 9.24
CA MET A 1 12.32 13.71 7.98
C MET A 1 11.27 12.68 8.36
N GLU A 2 10.06 13.13 8.65
CA GLU A 2 8.97 12.22 9.07
C GLU A 2 8.66 11.26 7.93
N SER A 3 8.68 9.96 8.22
CA SER A 3 8.40 8.94 7.22
C SER A 3 6.97 9.11 6.72
N VAL A 4 6.79 9.04 5.40
CA VAL A 4 5.51 9.14 4.70
C VAL A 4 4.45 8.16 5.25
N LEU A 5 4.90 7.12 5.96
CA LEU A 5 4.08 6.12 6.65
C LEU A 5 3.40 6.64 7.93
N ALA A 6 3.87 7.75 8.51
CA ALA A 6 3.34 8.28 9.77
C ALA A 6 1.95 8.95 9.65
N LYS A 7 1.51 9.28 8.42
CA LYS A 7 0.23 9.97 8.18
C LYS A 7 -1.01 9.08 8.30
N PHE A 8 -0.84 7.77 8.35
CA PHE A 8 -1.94 6.83 8.56
C PHE A 8 -1.54 5.87 9.68
N PRO A 9 -1.86 6.18 10.95
CA PRO A 9 -1.68 5.23 12.03
C PRO A 9 -2.62 4.04 11.77
N LEU A 10 -2.08 3.02 11.10
CA LEU A 10 -2.76 1.76 10.89
C LEU A 10 -2.88 1.09 12.26
N VAL A 11 -4.07 1.11 12.85
CA VAL A 11 -4.40 0.21 13.95
C VAL A 11 -4.41 -1.22 13.38
N GLN A 12 -3.26 -1.90 13.50
CA GLN A 12 -3.01 -3.18 12.86
C GLN A 12 -4.04 -4.27 13.25
N SER A 13 -4.72 -4.14 14.38
CA SER A 13 -5.78 -5.05 14.82
C SER A 13 -7.08 -4.98 14.03
N LEU A 14 -7.28 -3.95 13.21
CA LEU A 14 -8.46 -3.83 12.32
C LEU A 14 -8.20 -4.34 10.90
N PHE A 15 -6.96 -4.72 10.59
CA PHE A 15 -6.59 -5.18 9.27
C PHE A 15 -6.65 -6.70 9.16
N VAL A 16 -7.42 -7.17 8.17
CA VAL A 16 -7.50 -8.59 7.84
C VAL A 16 -7.05 -8.77 6.39
N LEU A 17 -5.95 -9.49 6.21
CA LEU A 17 -5.46 -9.87 4.89
C LEU A 17 -6.19 -11.12 4.38
N GLY A 18 -6.67 -11.07 3.15
CA GLY A 18 -7.37 -12.16 2.48
C GLY A 18 -6.50 -12.87 1.43
N LYS A 19 -7.16 -13.43 0.42
CA LYS A 19 -6.50 -14.18 -0.66
C LYS A 19 -5.70 -13.25 -1.59
N SER A 20 -4.71 -13.83 -2.28
CA SER A 20 -4.02 -13.11 -3.37
C SER A 20 -4.97 -12.87 -4.54
N LEU A 21 -4.94 -11.64 -5.06
CA LEU A 21 -5.68 -11.23 -6.27
C LEU A 21 -4.79 -11.25 -7.50
N GLY A 22 -3.49 -11.01 -7.34
CA GLY A 22 -2.53 -11.03 -8.44
C GLY A 22 -1.11 -10.68 -8.00
N CYS A 23 -0.14 -11.03 -8.84
CA CYS A 23 1.29 -10.77 -8.62
C CYS A 23 1.86 -10.05 -9.85
N GLY A 24 2.68 -9.02 -9.60
CA GLY A 24 3.36 -8.26 -10.64
C GLY A 24 4.82 -8.03 -10.30
N ALA A 25 5.52 -7.26 -11.13
CA ALA A 25 6.96 -7.04 -11.01
C ALA A 25 7.42 -6.46 -9.67
N PHE A 26 6.55 -5.72 -8.98
CA PHE A 26 6.89 -5.00 -7.75
C PHE A 26 6.30 -5.62 -6.48
N GLY A 27 5.47 -6.66 -6.60
CA GLY A 27 4.83 -7.26 -5.44
C GLY A 27 3.51 -7.95 -5.74
N THR A 28 2.81 -8.31 -4.66
CA THR A 28 1.56 -9.06 -4.71
C THR A 28 0.42 -8.20 -4.18
N VAL A 29 -0.72 -8.24 -4.86
CA VAL A 29 -1.96 -7.61 -4.41
C VAL A 29 -2.85 -8.68 -3.79
N TYR A 30 -3.43 -8.35 -2.65
CA TYR A 30 -4.33 -9.20 -1.89
C TYR A 30 -5.68 -8.51 -1.71
N GLU A 31 -6.71 -9.32 -1.57
CA GLU A 31 -7.96 -8.90 -0.96
C GLU A 31 -7.66 -8.55 0.50
N ALA A 32 -8.28 -7.52 1.03
CA ALA A 32 -8.15 -7.16 2.43
C ALA A 32 -9.42 -6.49 2.96
N ARG A 33 -9.52 -6.41 4.28
CA ARG A 33 -10.52 -5.60 4.98
C ARG A 33 -9.82 -4.72 6.00
N TRP A 34 -10.24 -3.46 6.05
CA TRP A 34 -9.89 -2.51 7.09
C TRP A 34 -11.15 -2.20 7.92
N GLY A 35 -11.28 -2.84 9.07
CA GLY A 35 -12.55 -2.91 9.80
C GLY A 35 -13.63 -3.50 8.90
N ASN A 36 -14.69 -2.73 8.63
CA ASN A 36 -15.78 -3.16 7.74
C ASN A 36 -15.58 -2.80 6.26
N GLN A 37 -14.53 -2.05 5.91
CA GLN A 37 -14.29 -1.58 4.55
C GLN A 37 -13.46 -2.61 3.76
N PRO A 38 -13.95 -3.13 2.62
CA PRO A 38 -13.14 -3.94 1.72
C PRO A 38 -12.08 -3.06 1.03
N CYS A 39 -10.86 -3.56 0.94
CA CYS A 39 -9.75 -2.85 0.29
C CYS A 39 -8.82 -3.82 -0.45
N ALA A 40 -7.95 -3.26 -1.30
CA ALA A 40 -6.85 -4.00 -1.91
C ALA A 40 -5.56 -3.67 -1.14
N ALA A 41 -4.82 -4.71 -0.73
CA ALA A 41 -3.53 -4.56 -0.06
C ALA A 41 -2.40 -4.94 -1.02
N LYS A 42 -1.57 -3.97 -1.39
CA LYS A 42 -0.37 -4.21 -2.20
C LYS A 42 0.84 -4.38 -1.28
N THR A 43 1.39 -5.59 -1.23
CA THR A 43 2.71 -5.82 -0.63
C THR A 43 3.78 -5.55 -1.68
N PHE A 44 4.94 -5.10 -1.24
CA PHE A 44 6.09 -4.87 -2.12
C PHE A 44 7.14 -5.95 -1.88
N PHE A 45 7.78 -6.42 -2.95
CA PHE A 45 8.96 -7.25 -2.82
C PHE A 45 10.09 -6.38 -2.28
N LEU A 46 10.42 -6.57 -1.00
CA LEU A 46 11.56 -5.92 -0.38
C LEU A 46 12.83 -6.54 -0.95
N SER A 47 13.30 -6.00 -2.07
CA SER A 47 14.73 -6.09 -2.36
C SER A 47 15.45 -5.11 -1.44
N GLN A 48 16.64 -5.45 -0.95
CA GLN A 48 17.47 -4.54 -0.15
C GLN A 48 18.06 -3.37 -0.98
N SER A 49 17.56 -3.12 -2.19
CA SER A 49 18.07 -2.01 -2.99
C SER A 49 17.34 -0.72 -2.68
N ASP A 50 18.11 0.35 -2.51
CA ASP A 50 17.59 1.70 -2.31
C ASP A 50 16.67 2.16 -3.45
N PHE A 51 16.91 1.65 -4.66
CA PHE A 51 16.09 1.92 -5.84
C PHE A 51 14.63 1.50 -5.63
N HIS A 52 14.40 0.28 -5.16
CA HIS A 52 13.04 -0.23 -4.95
C HIS A 52 12.34 0.52 -3.80
N GLN A 53 13.05 0.88 -2.73
CA GLN A 53 12.48 1.70 -1.65
C GLN A 53 12.09 3.11 -2.13
N HIS A 54 12.94 3.75 -2.94
CA HIS A 54 12.64 5.07 -3.49
C HIS A 54 11.44 5.04 -4.44
N ALA A 55 11.35 4.01 -5.29
CA ALA A 55 10.21 3.81 -6.18
C ALA A 55 8.89 3.68 -5.40
N ILE A 56 8.88 2.91 -4.31
CA ILE A 56 7.71 2.74 -3.43
C ILE A 56 7.32 4.08 -2.80
N GLN A 57 8.28 4.81 -2.24
CA GLN A 57 8.01 6.10 -1.61
C GLN A 57 7.45 7.12 -2.61
N LYS A 58 7.96 7.14 -3.84
CA LYS A 58 7.46 8.00 -4.91
C LYS A 58 6.06 7.61 -5.36
N GLU A 59 5.76 6.32 -5.49
CA GLU A 59 4.42 5.83 -5.84
C GLU A 59 3.40 6.25 -4.76
N VAL A 60 3.72 5.99 -3.48
CA VAL A 60 2.85 6.34 -2.36
C VAL A 60 2.64 7.85 -2.26
N SER A 61 3.69 8.67 -2.42
CA SER A 61 3.57 10.12 -2.29
C SER A 61 2.67 10.73 -3.38
N VAL A 62 2.77 10.25 -4.62
CA VAL A 62 1.90 10.69 -5.72
C VAL A 62 0.46 10.31 -5.44
N LEU A 63 0.18 9.03 -5.17
CA LEU A 63 -1.19 8.53 -4.95
C LEU A 63 -1.88 9.20 -3.76
N GLN A 64 -1.15 9.52 -2.69
CA GLN A 64 -1.70 10.20 -1.51
C GLN A 64 -2.25 11.60 -1.80
N THR A 65 -1.76 12.27 -2.85
CA THR A 65 -2.18 13.64 -3.22
C THR A 65 -3.39 13.68 -4.13
N LEU A 66 -3.78 12.55 -4.72
CA LEU A 66 -4.90 12.48 -5.67
C LEU A 66 -6.22 12.48 -4.89
N ARG A 67 -7.13 13.39 -5.27
CA ARG A 67 -8.47 13.53 -4.68
C ARG A 67 -9.49 13.70 -5.80
N ASN A 68 -9.83 12.61 -6.45
CA ASN A 68 -10.80 12.59 -7.55
C ASN A 68 -11.66 11.33 -7.48
N ARG A 69 -12.96 11.42 -7.77
CA ARG A 69 -13.90 10.29 -7.72
C ARG A 69 -13.53 9.13 -8.65
N HIS A 70 -12.80 9.41 -9.73
CA HIS A 70 -12.41 8.44 -10.75
C HIS A 70 -10.95 8.00 -10.62
N ILE A 71 -10.28 8.38 -9.53
CA ILE A 71 -8.88 8.02 -9.25
C ILE A 71 -8.82 7.48 -7.83
N ILE A 72 -8.27 6.28 -7.69
CA ILE A 72 -8.12 5.55 -6.42
C ILE A 72 -6.84 6.00 -5.72
#